data_AF-A0A3D6DPT2-F1
#
_entry.id   AF-A0A3D6DPT2-F1
#
_cell.length_a   1.000
_cell.length_b   1.000
_cell.length_c   1.000
_cell.angle_alpha   90.00
_cell.angle_beta   90.00
_cell.angle_gamma   90.00
#
_symmetry.space_group_name_H-M   'P 1'
#
loop_
_entity.id
_entity.type
_entity.pdbx_description
1 polymer ?
#
loop_
_entity_poly.entity_id
_entity_poly.type
_entity_poly.pdbx_seq_one_letter_code
_entity_poly.pdbx_strand_id
1 'polypeptide(L)'
;TPSAARAIFESILWKPAIRWRVTRIDVLKPIRWISLRRNEVSAVVPMNSVKGAMNKGGGDLALYVEEVRQQRAGLFLRDVAYRIHGGLELRDGSGHRQNFPHLVKRPSNDPDEQRAADEGNTLPKFMAMFERRARKGQCVNQPYLGCREFACDFRLVDGA
;
A
#
# COMPACT_ATOMS: atom_id res chain seq x y z
N THR A 1 12.28 6.13 1.44
CA THR A 1 13.08 4.88 1.41
C THR A 1 12.72 4.06 0.18
N PRO A 2 13.58 3.15 -0.30
CA PRO A 2 13.26 2.29 -1.44
C PRO A 2 12.01 1.40 -1.23
N SER A 3 11.78 0.92 0.00
CA SER A 3 10.59 0.13 0.33
C SER A 3 9.29 0.92 0.19
N ALA A 4 9.24 2.15 0.70
CA ALA A 4 8.07 3.02 0.56
C ALA A 4 7.85 3.43 -0.91
N ALA A 5 8.92 3.72 -1.65
CA ALA A 5 8.84 4.03 -3.08
C ALA A 5 8.29 2.85 -3.90
N ARG A 6 8.71 1.62 -3.59
CA ARG A 6 8.15 0.40 -4.19
C ARG A 6 6.65 0.28 -3.92
N ALA A 7 6.22 0.53 -2.68
CA ALA A 7 4.81 0.46 -2.30
C ALA A 7 3.92 1.45 -3.08
N ILE A 8 4.46 2.61 -3.47
CA ILE A 8 3.75 3.57 -4.34
C ILE A 8 3.48 2.94 -5.71
N PHE A 9 4.48 2.32 -6.34
CA PHE A 9 4.27 1.60 -7.60
C PHE A 9 3.26 0.46 -7.46
N GLU A 10 3.37 -0.33 -6.38
CA GLU A 10 2.48 -1.47 -6.11
C GLU A 10 1.03 -1.03 -5.87
N SER A 11 0.82 0.16 -5.27
CA SER A 11 -0.51 0.74 -5.09
C SER A 11 -1.19 1.11 -6.41
N ILE A 12 -0.40 1.44 -7.44
CA ILE A 12 -0.90 1.74 -8.79
C ILE A 12 -1.16 0.42 -9.55
N LEU A 13 -0.17 -0.46 -9.58
CA LEU A 13 -0.28 -1.78 -10.18
C LEU A 13 0.58 -2.80 -9.43
N TRP A 14 -0.08 -3.82 -8.91
CA TRP A 14 0.57 -5.00 -8.37
C TRP A 14 -0.13 -6.27 -8.86
N LYS A 15 0.67 -7.28 -9.20
CA LYS A 15 0.23 -8.64 -9.49
C LYS A 15 1.28 -9.62 -8.95
N PRO A 16 0.91 -10.87 -8.63
CA PRO A 16 1.87 -11.88 -8.20
C PRO A 16 3.03 -12.13 -9.19
N ALA A 17 2.76 -11.98 -10.48
CA ALA A 17 3.71 -12.23 -11.56
C ALA A 17 4.72 -11.09 -11.80
N ILE A 18 4.67 -10.00 -11.01
CA ILE A 18 5.51 -8.83 -11.21
C ILE A 18 6.14 -8.33 -9.91
N ARG A 19 7.28 -7.68 -10.03
CA ARG A 19 7.94 -6.98 -8.92
C ARG A 19 8.54 -5.67 -9.38
N TRP A 20 8.24 -4.60 -8.65
CA TRP A 20 8.84 -3.30 -8.86
C TRP A 20 10.21 -3.21 -8.21
N ARG A 21 11.20 -2.78 -8.98
CA ARG A 21 12.56 -2.50 -8.51
C ARG A 21 12.86 -1.02 -8.64
N VAL A 22 12.93 -0.34 -7.50
CA VAL A 22 13.33 1.07 -7.42
C VAL A 22 14.83 1.17 -7.70
N THR A 23 15.21 2.05 -8.63
CA THR A 23 16.60 2.26 -9.06
C THR A 23 17.17 3.58 -8.57
N ARG A 24 16.34 4.63 -8.50
CA ARG A 24 16.74 5.98 -8.06
C ARG A 24 15.56 6.72 -7.45
N ILE A 25 15.86 7.60 -6.49
CA ILE A 25 14.88 8.54 -5.92
C ILE A 25 15.52 9.92 -5.93
N ASP A 26 14.99 10.84 -6.72
CA ASP A 26 15.40 12.24 -6.70
C ASP A 26 14.54 13.02 -5.70
N VAL A 27 15.18 13.90 -4.94
CA VAL A 27 14.52 14.81 -4.01
C VAL A 27 14.29 16.14 -4.73
N LEU A 28 13.02 16.53 -4.91
CA LEU A 28 12.65 17.69 -5.71
C LEU A 28 12.43 18.96 -4.87
N LYS A 29 12.15 18.79 -3.57
CA LYS A 29 11.92 19.89 -2.63
C LYS A 29 12.90 19.81 -1.45
N PRO A 30 13.31 20.96 -0.87
CA PRO A 30 14.16 20.98 0.31
C PRO A 30 13.56 20.19 1.47
N ILE A 31 14.42 19.54 2.25
CA ILE A 31 14.01 18.76 3.42
C ILE A 31 13.57 19.73 4.52
N ARG A 32 12.31 19.59 4.95
CA ARG A 32 11.72 20.38 6.05
C ARG A 32 11.05 19.43 7.02
N TRP A 33 11.15 19.74 8.31
CA TRP A 33 10.59 18.93 9.38
C TRP A 33 9.39 19.63 10.04
N ILE A 34 8.45 18.83 10.53
CA ILE A 34 7.34 19.27 11.36
C ILE A 34 7.16 18.29 12.52
N SER A 35 6.92 18.80 13.72
CA SER A 35 6.53 17.98 14.86
C SER A 35 5.01 17.88 14.92
N LEU A 36 4.48 16.66 14.97
CA LEU A 36 3.05 16.41 15.18
C LEU A 36 2.88 15.46 16.36
N ARG A 37 1.92 15.76 17.22
CA ARG A 37 1.50 14.88 18.31
C ARG A 37 0.19 14.21 17.94
N ARG A 38 0.10 12.90 18.18
CA ARG A 38 -1.09 12.10 17.93
C ARG A 38 -1.49 11.35 19.20
N ASN A 39 -2.79 11.25 19.42
CA ASN A 39 -3.33 10.31 20.40
C ASN A 39 -3.45 8.96 19.69
N GLU A 40 -2.67 7.97 20.14
CA GLU A 40 -2.71 6.59 19.68
C GLU A 40 -3.13 5.68 20.83
N VAL A 41 -3.51 4.44 20.52
CA VAL A 41 -3.80 3.42 21.52
C VAL A 41 -2.51 2.64 21.82
N SER A 42 -2.19 2.42 23.09
CA SER A 42 -0.95 1.77 23.55
C SER A 42 -1.01 0.24 23.52
N ALA A 43 -2.21 -0.33 23.47
CA ALA A 43 -2.45 -1.75 23.65
C ALA A 43 -3.25 -2.37 22.49
N VAL A 44 -3.09 -3.67 22.31
CA VAL A 44 -3.93 -4.51 21.46
C VAL A 44 -4.64 -5.50 22.36
N VAL A 45 -5.92 -5.79 22.09
CA VAL A 45 -6.69 -6.76 22.88
C VAL A 45 -5.99 -8.13 22.86
N PRO A 46 -5.71 -8.75 24.02
CA PRO A 46 -5.06 -10.05 24.06
C PRO A 46 -5.88 -11.16 23.37
N MET A 47 -5.21 -12.03 22.63
CA MET A 47 -5.84 -13.16 21.92
C MET A 47 -6.62 -14.11 22.85
N ASN A 48 -6.20 -14.24 24.11
CA ASN A 48 -6.88 -15.08 25.09
C ASN A 48 -8.25 -14.51 25.47
N SER A 49 -8.36 -13.18 25.59
CA SER A 49 -9.63 -12.49 25.86
C SER A 49 -10.59 -12.69 24.69
N VAL A 50 -10.08 -12.60 23.45
CA VAL A 50 -10.86 -12.88 22.23
C VAL A 50 -11.39 -14.31 22.23
N LYS A 51 -10.53 -15.31 22.46
CA LYS A 51 -10.94 -16.73 22.52
C LYS A 51 -11.97 -16.98 23.61
N GLY A 52 -11.79 -16.37 24.78
CA GLY A 52 -12.73 -16.46 25.90
C GLY A 52 -14.12 -15.92 25.54
N ALA A 53 -14.18 -14.75 24.91
CA ALA A 53 -15.44 -14.15 24.45
C ALA A 53 -16.11 -14.99 23.36
N MET A 54 -15.34 -15.52 22.41
CA MET A 54 -15.85 -16.41 21.35
C MET A 54 -16.49 -17.68 21.94
N ASN A 55 -15.80 -18.34 22.88
CA ASN A 55 -16.29 -19.58 23.50
C ASN A 55 -17.55 -19.34 24.36
N LYS A 56 -17.67 -18.16 24.97
CA LYS A 56 -18.84 -17.77 25.78
C LYS A 56 -19.99 -17.19 24.95
N GLY A 57 -19.80 -16.97 23.64
CA GLY A 57 -20.79 -16.32 22.76
C GLY A 57 -20.97 -14.82 22.98
N GLY A 58 -20.04 -14.17 23.72
CA GLY A 58 -20.09 -12.76 24.06
C GLY A 58 -18.99 -12.36 25.06
N GLY A 59 -18.63 -11.08 25.09
CA GLY A 59 -17.65 -10.51 26.01
C GLY A 59 -17.23 -9.10 25.62
N ASP A 60 -16.69 -8.33 26.57
CA ASP A 60 -16.14 -7.01 26.29
C ASP A 60 -14.75 -7.14 25.65
N LEU A 61 -14.65 -6.71 24.40
CA LEU A 61 -13.42 -6.64 23.61
C LEU A 61 -13.07 -5.18 23.25
N ALA A 62 -13.74 -4.21 23.87
CA ALA A 62 -13.43 -2.81 23.67
C ALA A 62 -12.11 -2.45 24.36
N LEU A 63 -11.38 -1.52 23.75
CA LEU A 63 -10.31 -0.79 24.41
C LEU A 63 -10.82 0.61 24.69
N TYR A 64 -10.98 0.95 25.96
CA TYR A 64 -11.38 2.30 26.35
C TYR A 64 -10.18 3.23 26.24
N VAL A 65 -10.28 4.22 25.35
CA VAL A 65 -9.16 5.11 25.02
C VAL A 65 -8.64 5.87 26.25
N GLU A 66 -9.48 6.11 27.26
CA GLU A 66 -9.11 6.79 28.50
C GLU A 66 -8.07 6.01 29.30
N GLU A 67 -8.13 4.68 29.25
CA GLU A 67 -7.26 3.77 30.01
C GLU A 67 -5.95 3.45 29.29
N VAL A 68 -5.97 3.45 27.95
CA VAL A 68 -4.85 3.01 27.11
C VAL A 68 -4.38 4.05 26.09
N ARG A 69 -4.75 5.33 26.24
CA ARG A 69 -4.22 6.40 25.36
C ARG A 69 -2.73 6.60 25.57
N GLN A 70 -2.02 6.80 24.46
CA GLN A 70 -0.64 7.25 24.43
C GLN A 70 -0.51 8.45 23.50
N GLN A 71 0.15 9.51 23.97
CA GLN A 71 0.53 10.63 23.12
C GLN A 71 1.88 10.34 22.49
N ARG A 72 1.91 10.19 21.16
CA ARG A 72 3.14 10.01 20.41
C ARG A 72 3.48 11.28 19.65
N ALA A 73 4.63 11.85 19.97
CA ALA A 73 5.23 12.92 19.19
C ALA A 73 6.08 12.29 18.08
N GLY A 74 5.77 12.62 16.83
CA GLY A 74 6.56 12.24 15.68
C GLY A 74 7.21 13.45 15.02
N LEU A 75 8.41 13.24 14.48
CA LEU A 75 9.07 14.20 13.59
C LEU A 75 8.84 13.73 12.15
N PHE A 76 8.09 14.51 11.38
CA PHE A 76 7.67 14.18 10.03
C PHE A 76 8.27 15.15 9.01
N LEU A 77 8.36 14.71 7.77
CA LEU A 77 8.73 15.59 6.67
C LEU A 77 7.52 16.42 6.22
N ARG A 78 7.76 17.69 5.89
CA ARG A 78 6.74 18.64 5.42
C ARG A 78 7.01 19.03 3.98
N ASP A 79 5.94 19.10 3.18
CA ASP A 79 5.95 19.62 1.80
C ASP A 79 7.02 18.95 0.93
N VAL A 80 6.97 17.62 0.88
CA VAL A 80 7.93 16.80 0.13
C VAL A 80 7.47 16.59 -1.32
N ALA A 81 8.43 16.44 -2.22
CA ALA A 81 8.20 15.97 -3.57
C ALA A 81 9.39 15.14 -4.03
N TYR A 82 9.09 14.00 -4.67
CA TYR A 82 10.10 13.05 -5.13
C TYR A 82 9.85 12.67 -6.58
N ARG A 83 10.92 12.37 -7.31
CA ARG A 83 10.86 11.61 -8.57
C ARG A 83 11.38 10.22 -8.30
N ILE A 84 10.56 9.22 -8.54
CA ILE A 84 10.90 7.82 -8.29
C ILE A 84 11.14 7.14 -9.63
N HIS A 85 12.32 6.53 -9.77
CA HIS A 85 12.69 5.72 -10.93
C HIS A 85 12.60 4.26 -10.54
N GLY A 86 11.97 3.45 -11.39
CA GLY A 86 11.85 2.03 -11.16
C GLY A 86 11.64 1.26 -12.45
N GLY A 87 12.08 0.01 -12.44
CA GLY A 87 11.81 -0.97 -13.48
C GLY A 87 10.86 -2.04 -12.97
N LEU A 88 10.18 -2.69 -13.92
CA LEU A 88 9.33 -3.84 -13.66
C LEU A 88 10.09 -5.12 -14.02
N GLU A 89 10.06 -6.11 -13.14
CA GLU A 89 10.62 -7.45 -13.37
C GLU A 89 9.49 -8.48 -13.31
N LEU A 90 9.49 -9.45 -14.23
CA LEU A 90 8.62 -10.62 -14.13
C LEU A 90 9.12 -11.54 -13.01
N ARG A 91 8.19 -12.18 -12.33
CA ARG A 91 8.43 -13.17 -11.28
C ARG A 91 7.53 -14.37 -11.51
N ASP A 92 7.97 -15.53 -11.04
CA ASP A 92 7.07 -16.66 -10.93
C ASP A 92 6.01 -16.36 -9.86
N GLY A 93 4.76 -16.24 -10.31
CA GLY A 93 3.60 -15.99 -9.46
C GLY A 93 3.02 -17.25 -8.83
N SER A 94 3.52 -18.45 -9.18
CA SER A 94 2.97 -19.74 -8.75
C SER A 94 2.96 -19.91 -7.22
N GLY A 95 3.92 -19.30 -6.53
CA GLY A 95 4.03 -19.36 -5.06
C GLY A 95 3.08 -18.40 -4.31
N HIS A 96 2.31 -17.56 -4.99
CA HIS A 96 1.43 -16.61 -4.33
C HIS A 96 0.18 -17.29 -3.77
N ARG A 97 0.05 -17.30 -2.44
CA ARG A 97 -1.16 -17.71 -1.75
C ARG A 97 -2.05 -16.49 -1.51
N GLN A 98 -3.26 -16.54 -2.04
CA GLN A 98 -4.24 -15.48 -1.79
C GLN A 98 -4.72 -15.56 -0.34
N ASN A 99 -4.69 -14.44 0.38
CA ASN A 99 -5.07 -14.40 1.81
C ASN A 99 -6.57 -14.65 2.05
N PHE A 100 -7.42 -14.45 1.04
CA PHE A 100 -8.88 -14.59 1.15
C PHE A 100 -9.45 -15.46 0.03
N PRO A 101 -9.16 -16.78 0.02
CA PRO A 101 -9.54 -17.66 -1.09
C PRO A 101 -11.06 -17.73 -1.32
N HIS A 102 -11.88 -17.40 -0.31
CA HIS A 102 -13.33 -17.33 -0.43
C HIS A 102 -13.84 -16.09 -1.20
N LEU A 103 -13.04 -15.01 -1.29
CA LEU A 103 -13.39 -13.80 -2.05
C LEU A 103 -13.04 -13.92 -3.54
N VAL A 104 -12.20 -14.88 -3.94
CA VAL A 104 -11.81 -15.15 -5.35
C VAL A 104 -13.02 -15.30 -6.26
N LYS A 105 -14.11 -15.88 -5.75
CA LYS A 105 -15.32 -16.18 -6.51
C LYS A 105 -16.09 -14.92 -6.96
N ARG A 106 -15.69 -13.72 -6.53
CA ARG A 106 -16.25 -12.43 -6.92
C ARG A 106 -15.15 -11.57 -7.52
N PRO A 107 -14.78 -11.79 -8.80
CA PRO A 107 -13.77 -10.97 -9.45
C PRO A 107 -14.20 -9.50 -9.44
N SER A 108 -13.21 -8.60 -9.25
CA SER A 108 -13.43 -7.17 -9.44
C SER A 108 -13.85 -6.92 -10.89
N ASN A 109 -14.82 -6.02 -11.12
CA ASN A 109 -15.24 -5.60 -12.46
C ASN A 109 -14.22 -4.66 -13.15
N ASP A 110 -12.94 -4.78 -12.80
CA ASP A 110 -11.86 -4.00 -13.38
C ASP A 110 -11.43 -4.67 -14.71
N PRO A 111 -11.66 -4.01 -15.86
CA PRO A 111 -11.33 -4.58 -17.17
C PRO A 111 -9.85 -4.96 -17.30
N ASP A 112 -8.97 -4.29 -16.55
CA ASP A 112 -7.54 -4.59 -16.56
C ASP A 112 -7.23 -5.86 -15.77
N GLU A 113 -7.98 -6.16 -14.71
CA GLU A 113 -7.85 -7.42 -13.99
C GLU A 113 -8.29 -8.61 -14.82
N GLN A 114 -9.39 -8.45 -15.57
CA GLN A 114 -9.88 -9.47 -16.49
C GLN A 114 -8.88 -9.74 -17.62
N ARG A 115 -8.40 -8.69 -18.31
CA ARG A 115 -7.35 -8.82 -19.34
C ARG A 115 -6.04 -9.39 -18.78
N ALA A 116 -5.71 -9.06 -17.52
CA ALA A 116 -4.54 -9.61 -16.86
C ALA A 116 -4.63 -11.13 -16.68
N ALA A 117 -5.83 -11.68 -16.44
CA ALA A 117 -6.07 -13.11 -16.23
C ALA A 117 -6.08 -13.93 -17.53
N ASP A 118 -6.52 -13.35 -18.65
CA ASP A 118 -6.84 -14.09 -19.88
C ASP A 118 -5.65 -14.30 -20.85
N GLU A 119 -4.56 -13.52 -20.72
CA GLU A 119 -3.36 -13.62 -21.58
C GLU A 119 -2.10 -13.93 -20.77
N GLY A 120 -1.13 -14.65 -21.37
CA GLY A 120 0.18 -14.91 -20.78
C GLY A 120 0.83 -13.64 -20.20
N ASN A 121 1.34 -13.75 -18.98
CA ASN A 121 1.92 -12.63 -18.23
C ASN A 121 3.23 -12.13 -18.88
N THR A 122 3.14 -11.10 -19.72
CA THR A 122 4.29 -10.48 -20.39
C THR A 122 4.63 -9.12 -19.79
N LEU A 123 5.91 -8.71 -19.89
CA LEU A 123 6.37 -7.42 -19.37
C LEU A 123 5.71 -6.21 -20.05
N PRO A 124 5.60 -6.14 -21.41
CA PRO A 124 4.97 -5.01 -22.08
C PRO A 124 3.50 -4.82 -21.68
N LYS A 125 2.78 -5.92 -21.47
CA LYS A 125 1.39 -5.92 -21.01
C LYS A 125 1.25 -5.19 -19.67
N PHE A 126 2.07 -5.54 -18.68
CA PHE A 126 2.01 -4.89 -17.37
C PHE A 126 2.52 -3.45 -17.38
N MET A 127 3.54 -3.13 -18.18
CA MET A 127 4.00 -1.74 -18.33
C MET A 127 2.90 -0.87 -18.95
N ALA A 128 2.22 -1.33 -20.00
CA ALA A 128 1.09 -0.62 -20.60
C ALA A 128 -0.09 -0.46 -19.63
N MET A 129 -0.37 -1.46 -18.79
CA MET A 129 -1.37 -1.33 -17.72
C MET A 129 -0.98 -0.26 -16.70
N PHE A 130 0.27 -0.29 -16.23
CA PHE A 130 0.79 0.68 -15.27
C PHE A 130 0.71 2.10 -15.82
N GLU A 131 1.20 2.33 -17.03
CA GLU A 131 1.19 3.67 -17.65
C GLU A 131 -0.22 4.22 -17.79
N ARG A 132 -1.18 3.40 -18.25
CA ARG A 132 -2.59 3.82 -18.37
C ARG A 132 -3.15 4.23 -17.01
N ARG A 133 -2.93 3.44 -15.97
CA ARG A 133 -3.40 3.74 -14.61
C ARG A 133 -2.71 4.99 -14.07
N ALA A 134 -1.39 5.08 -14.23
CA ALA A 134 -0.58 6.19 -13.76
C ALA A 134 -0.97 7.53 -14.42
N ARG A 135 -1.26 7.53 -15.73
CA ARG A 135 -1.74 8.72 -16.45
C ARG A 135 -3.15 9.14 -16.03
N LYS A 136 -4.03 8.19 -15.71
CA LYS A 136 -5.38 8.45 -15.23
C LYS A 136 -5.47 8.77 -13.73
N GLY A 137 -4.36 8.63 -12.98
CA GLY A 137 -4.37 8.71 -11.52
C GLY A 137 -5.10 7.55 -10.83
N GLN A 138 -5.29 6.42 -11.53
CA GLN A 138 -5.96 5.25 -10.98
C GLN A 138 -4.99 4.41 -10.14
N CYS A 139 -5.47 3.93 -8.99
CA CYS A 139 -4.74 3.05 -8.09
C CYS A 139 -5.69 2.05 -7.44
N VAL A 140 -5.16 0.89 -7.03
CA VAL A 140 -5.92 -0.15 -6.30
C VAL A 140 -6.20 0.30 -4.86
N ASN A 141 -5.25 1.01 -4.27
CA ASN A 141 -5.36 1.66 -2.98
C ASN A 141 -4.65 3.02 -3.05
N GLN A 142 -5.14 4.00 -2.28
CA GLN A 142 -4.50 5.31 -2.21
C GLN A 142 -3.03 5.12 -1.76
N PRO A 143 -2.04 5.56 -2.55
CA PRO A 143 -0.65 5.55 -2.13
C PRO A 143 -0.43 6.56 -1.01
N TYR A 144 0.59 6.32 -0.19
CA TYR A 144 0.91 7.16 0.97
C TYR A 144 2.41 7.23 1.23
N LEU A 145 2.84 8.27 1.93
CA LEU A 145 4.24 8.55 2.24
C LEU A 145 4.58 8.03 3.65
N GLY A 146 4.90 6.73 3.73
CA GLY A 146 5.34 6.06 4.96
C GLY A 146 4.17 5.50 5.78
N CYS A 147 3.25 6.35 6.22
CA CYS A 147 2.06 5.96 6.98
C CYS A 147 0.78 6.42 6.26
N ARG A 148 -0.36 5.73 6.48
CA ARG A 148 -1.62 5.94 5.73
C ARG A 148 -2.26 7.31 5.94
N GLU A 149 -1.88 7.99 7.00
CA GLU A 149 -2.32 9.35 7.36
C GLU A 149 -1.78 10.40 6.38
N PHE A 150 -0.71 10.08 5.65
CA PHE A 150 -0.08 10.97 4.68
C PHE A 150 -0.32 10.47 3.26
N ALA A 151 -1.53 10.67 2.75
CA ALA A 151 -1.88 10.35 1.37
C ALA A 151 -0.90 11.02 0.38
N CYS A 152 -0.59 10.30 -0.69
CA CYS A 152 0.37 10.70 -1.70
C CYS A 152 -0.36 10.94 -3.01
N ASP A 153 -0.17 12.11 -3.60
CA ASP A 153 -0.52 12.35 -4.99
C ASP A 153 0.61 11.90 -5.90
N PHE A 154 0.27 11.37 -7.07
CA PHE A 154 1.25 10.92 -8.04
C PHE A 154 0.84 11.29 -9.46
N ARG A 155 1.84 11.40 -10.32
CA ARG A 155 1.67 11.61 -11.76
C ARG A 155 2.80 10.91 -12.49
N LEU A 156 2.48 10.26 -13.61
CA LEU A 156 3.50 9.76 -14.52
C LEU A 156 4.27 10.93 -15.16
N VAL A 157 5.58 10.87 -15.11
CA VAL A 157 6.47 11.84 -15.75
C VAL A 157 7.16 11.12 -16.90
N ASP A 158 7.03 11.65 -18.10
CA ASP A 158 7.74 11.12 -19.27
C ASP A 158 9.26 11.37 -19.09
N GLY A 159 10.08 10.46 -19.60
CA GLY A 159 11.54 10.60 -19.56
C GLY A 159 11.98 11.88 -20.28
N ALA A 160 12.88 12.64 -19.64
CA ALA A 160 13.63 13.70 -20.30
C ALA A 160 14.81 13.11 -21.05
#